data_AF-A0A168IZ18-F1
#
_entry.id   AF-A0A168IZ18-F1
#
_cell.length_a   1.000
_cell.length_b   1.000
_cell.length_c   1.000
_cell.angle_alpha   90.00
_cell.angle_beta   90.00
_cell.angle_gamma   90.00
#
_symmetry.space_group_name_H-M   'P 1'
#
loop_
_entity.id
_entity.type
_entity.pdbx_description
1 polymer ?
#
loop_
_entity_poly.entity_id
_entity_poly.type
_entity_poly.pdbx_seq_one_letter_code
_entity_poly.pdbx_strand_id
1 'polypeptide(L)'
;MSQPTTLTAKYASPTNEAFAVDTPLPSATSSDKTSYLAALRTAVTDAQATINKELTARMEEDNKARDSSAGAAALDDAKEEENYGEEVQEEED
;
A
#
# COMPACT_ATOMS: atom_id res chain seq x y z
N MET A 1 -7.78 -10.52 36.59
CA MET A 1 -6.89 -9.55 35.92
C MET A 1 -7.21 -9.61 34.43
N SER A 2 -7.74 -8.53 33.86
CA SER A 2 -8.07 -8.48 32.44
C SER A 2 -6.79 -8.07 31.68
N GLN A 3 -6.30 -8.94 30.80
CA GLN A 3 -5.08 -8.69 30.02
C GLN A 3 -5.38 -7.64 28.93
N PRO A 4 -4.48 -6.68 28.67
CA PRO A 4 -4.60 -5.80 27.52
C PRO A 4 -4.51 -6.65 26.24
N THR A 5 -5.42 -6.39 25.30
CA THR A 5 -5.46 -7.08 24.01
C THR A 5 -4.81 -6.16 22.99
N THR A 6 -4.00 -6.69 22.07
CA THR A 6 -3.36 -5.87 21.02
C THR A 6 -3.88 -6.35 19.67
N LEU A 7 -4.29 -5.41 18.81
CA LEU A 7 -4.49 -5.69 17.39
C LEU A 7 -3.12 -5.69 16.72
N THR A 8 -2.76 -6.82 16.09
CA THR A 8 -1.48 -6.97 15.42
C THR A 8 -1.69 -7.40 13.97
N ALA A 9 -1.00 -6.72 13.05
CA ALA A 9 -0.84 -7.14 11.67
C ALA A 9 0.65 -7.17 11.32
N LYS A 10 1.09 -8.20 10.57
CA LYS A 10 2.48 -8.38 10.17
C LYS A 10 2.55 -8.65 8.68
N TYR A 11 3.40 -7.91 7.99
CA TYR A 11 3.71 -8.10 6.59
C TYR A 11 5.13 -8.62 6.45
N ALA A 12 5.30 -9.59 5.56
CA ALA A 12 6.59 -10.12 5.16
C ALA A 12 6.60 -10.36 3.65
N SER A 13 7.73 -10.11 3.01
CA SER A 13 7.94 -10.32 1.58
C SER A 13 9.38 -10.80 1.32
N PRO A 14 9.62 -11.57 0.25
CA PRO A 14 10.98 -11.95 -0.14
C PRO A 14 11.82 -10.77 -0.64
N THR A 15 11.17 -9.73 -1.19
CA THR A 15 11.84 -8.62 -1.89
C THR A 15 11.71 -7.27 -1.18
N ASN A 16 10.72 -7.14 -0.29
CA ASN A 16 10.39 -5.90 0.39
C ASN A 16 10.59 -6.05 1.91
N GLU A 17 11.01 -4.98 2.59
CA GLU A 17 11.25 -5.00 4.04
C GLU A 17 9.99 -5.36 4.86
N ALA A 18 10.12 -6.14 5.92
CA ALA A 18 8.98 -6.47 6.76
C ALA A 18 8.44 -5.23 7.51
N PHE A 19 7.14 -5.17 7.74
CA PHE A 19 6.54 -4.15 8.62
C PHE A 19 5.43 -4.75 9.49
N ALA A 20 5.11 -4.08 10.58
CA ALA A 20 4.05 -4.49 11.50
C ALA A 20 3.23 -3.29 11.95
N VAL A 21 1.96 -3.55 12.24
CA VAL A 21 1.05 -2.62 12.91
C VAL A 21 0.64 -3.25 14.22
N ASP A 22 0.96 -2.58 15.32
CA ASP A 22 0.57 -3.00 16.67
C ASP A 22 -0.23 -1.88 17.32
N THR A 23 -1.51 -2.14 17.62
CA THR A 23 -2.40 -1.18 18.26
C THR A 23 -2.93 -1.74 19.57
N PRO A 24 -2.53 -1.17 20.72
CA PRO A 24 -3.04 -1.61 22.01
C PRO A 24 -4.53 -1.28 22.13
N LEU A 25 -5.31 -2.24 22.61
CA LEU A 25 -6.73 -2.08 22.87
C LEU A 25 -6.98 -2.00 24.37
N PRO A 26 -8.04 -1.30 24.80
CA PRO A 26 -8.49 -1.31 26.18
C PRO A 26 -8.87 -2.73 26.61
N SER A 27 -8.93 -2.95 27.91
CA SER A 27 -9.23 -4.27 28.45
C SER A 27 -10.68 -4.68 28.19
N ALA A 28 -10.90 -5.91 27.72
CA ALA A 28 -12.24 -6.41 27.44
C ALA A 28 -12.91 -6.97 28.71
N THR A 29 -13.30 -6.09 29.64
CA THR A 29 -14.19 -6.46 30.75
C THR A 29 -15.64 -6.44 30.27
N SER A 30 -16.53 -7.19 30.95
CA SER A 30 -17.95 -7.25 30.59
C SER A 30 -18.68 -5.91 30.73
N SER A 31 -18.19 -4.98 31.58
CA SER A 31 -18.74 -3.62 31.70
C SER A 31 -18.32 -2.70 30.55
N ASP A 32 -17.17 -2.96 29.92
CA ASP A 32 -16.54 -2.01 28.99
C ASP A 32 -16.62 -2.46 27.53
N LYS A 33 -17.48 -3.45 27.22
CA LYS A 33 -17.60 -4.05 25.88
C LYS A 33 -17.84 -3.03 24.77
N THR A 34 -18.68 -2.02 25.00
CA THR A 34 -18.93 -0.96 24.00
C THR A 34 -17.68 -0.13 23.73
N SER A 35 -16.94 0.23 24.77
CA SER A 35 -15.67 0.96 24.65
C SER A 35 -14.61 0.13 23.94
N TYR A 36 -14.50 -1.15 24.30
CA TYR A 36 -13.61 -2.10 23.63
C TYR A 36 -13.92 -2.24 22.14
N LEU A 37 -15.19 -2.41 21.77
CA LEU A 37 -15.59 -2.55 20.37
C LEU A 37 -15.42 -1.24 19.58
N ALA A 38 -15.62 -0.09 20.23
CA ALA A 38 -15.34 1.20 19.60
C ALA A 38 -13.84 1.36 19.32
N ALA A 39 -12.98 1.11 20.32
CA ALA A 39 -11.53 1.15 20.16
C ALA A 39 -11.03 0.15 19.12
N LEU A 40 -11.58 -1.07 19.10
CA LEU A 40 -11.23 -2.08 18.10
C LEU A 40 -11.60 -1.62 16.68
N ARG A 41 -12.78 -1.04 16.47
CA ARG A 41 -13.17 -0.52 15.15
C ARG A 41 -12.24 0.58 14.68
N THR A 42 -11.90 1.53 15.55
CA THR A 42 -10.94 2.59 15.22
C THR A 42 -9.57 1.99 14.87
N ALA A 43 -9.05 1.09 15.72
CA ALA A 43 -7.77 0.42 15.50
C ALA A 43 -7.73 -0.34 14.16
N VAL A 44 -8.83 -0.99 13.77
CA VAL A 44 -8.92 -1.69 12.48
C VAL A 44 -8.89 -0.71 11.31
N THR A 45 -9.67 0.38 11.37
CA THR A 45 -9.66 1.42 10.32
C THR A 45 -8.28 2.04 10.16
N ASP A 46 -7.62 2.35 11.27
CA ASP A 46 -6.28 2.94 11.28
C ASP A 46 -5.25 1.95 10.72
N ALA A 47 -5.28 0.69 11.16
CA ALA A 47 -4.40 -0.35 10.65
C ALA A 47 -4.58 -0.55 9.14
N GLN A 48 -5.83 -0.56 8.65
CA GLN A 48 -6.12 -0.64 7.22
C GLN A 48 -5.52 0.54 6.46
N ALA A 49 -5.68 1.77 6.97
CA ALA A 49 -5.12 2.96 6.35
C ALA A 49 -3.59 2.90 6.28
N THR A 50 -2.93 2.49 7.38
CA THR A 50 -1.47 2.29 7.41
C THR A 50 -1.01 1.24 6.41
N ILE A 51 -1.65 0.06 6.42
CA ILE A 51 -1.30 -1.03 5.49
C ILE A 51 -1.45 -0.59 4.03
N ASN A 52 -2.57 0.06 3.69
CA ASN A 52 -2.80 0.54 2.33
C ASN A 52 -1.74 1.57 1.92
N LYS A 53 -1.41 2.51 2.80
CA LYS A 53 -0.37 3.50 2.53
C LYS A 53 0.99 2.84 2.26
N GLU A 54 1.40 1.91 3.12
CA GLU A 54 2.69 1.21 2.99
C GLU A 54 2.76 0.37 1.71
N LEU A 55 1.71 -0.40 1.42
CA LEU A 55 1.68 -1.23 0.22
C LEU A 55 1.64 -0.39 -1.07
N THR A 56 0.91 0.71 -1.09
CA THR A 56 0.89 1.62 -2.23
C THR A 56 2.25 2.26 -2.48
N ALA A 57 2.92 2.76 -1.43
CA ALA A 57 4.26 3.32 -1.56
C ALA A 57 5.26 2.31 -2.14
N ARG A 58 5.16 1.04 -1.72
CA ARG A 58 6.02 -0.04 -2.22
C ARG A 58 5.71 -0.43 -3.65
N MET A 59 4.43 -0.41 -4.06
CA MET A 59 4.06 -0.62 -5.47
C MET A 59 4.64 0.47 -6.37
N GLU A 60 4.63 1.72 -5.92
CA GLU A 60 5.23 2.84 -6.67
C GLU A 60 6.76 2.68 -6.77
N GLU A 61 7.42 2.28 -5.68
CA GLU A 61 8.86 1.99 -5.68
C GLU A 61 9.21 0.81 -6.60
N ASP A 62 8.45 -0.29 -6.53
CA ASP A 62 8.65 -1.47 -7.38
C ASP A 62 8.42 -1.13 -8.86
N ASN A 63 7.41 -0.33 -9.20
CA ASN A 63 7.18 0.12 -10.58
C ASN A 63 8.36 0.96 -11.09
N LYS A 64 8.82 1.93 -10.31
CA LYS A 64 9.97 2.77 -10.69
C LYS A 64 11.25 1.94 -10.86
N ALA A 65 11.48 0.95 -10.00
CA ALA A 65 12.61 0.05 -10.11
C ALA A 65 12.55 -0.80 -11.38
N ARG A 66 11.35 -1.26 -11.77
CA ARG A 66 11.13 -2.00 -13.02
C ARG A 66 11.38 -1.12 -14.24
N ASP A 67 10.83 0.09 -14.27
CA ASP A 67 11.00 1.02 -15.40
C ASP A 67 12.47 1.44 -15.54
N SER A 68 13.17 1.63 -14.43
CA SER A 68 14.62 1.94 -14.43
C SER A 68 15.49 0.76 -14.90
N SER A 69 15.04 -0.48 -14.68
CA SER A 69 15.71 -1.69 -15.16
C SER A 69 15.41 -2.01 -16.62
N ALA A 70 14.31 -1.47 -17.16
CA ALA A 70 13.91 -1.57 -18.54
C ALA A 70 14.49 -0.42 -19.38
N GLY A 71 15.83 -0.23 -19.33
CA GLY A 71 16.56 0.85 -20.03
C GLY A 71 16.40 0.93 -21.57
N ALA A 72 15.47 0.16 -22.16
CA ALA A 72 15.00 0.27 -23.54
C ALA A 72 13.54 0.77 -23.66
N ALA A 73 12.68 0.58 -22.65
CA ALA A 73 11.26 0.98 -22.68
C ALA A 73 11.03 2.43 -22.23
N ALA A 74 11.85 2.96 -21.32
CA ALA A 74 11.75 4.37 -20.92
C ALA A 74 12.13 5.37 -22.03
N LEU A 75 12.88 4.92 -23.04
CA LEU A 75 13.18 5.70 -24.25
C LEU A 75 12.05 5.61 -25.30
N ASP A 76 11.17 4.62 -25.17
CA ASP A 76 10.02 4.38 -26.03
C ASP A 76 8.85 5.25 -25.57
N ASP A 77 8.55 5.26 -24.26
CA ASP A 77 7.51 6.10 -23.64
C ASP A 77 7.73 7.61 -23.88
N ALA A 78 8.98 8.08 -23.76
CA ALA A 78 9.32 9.48 -24.04
C ALA A 78 9.17 9.85 -25.52
N LYS A 79 9.33 8.88 -26.44
CA LYS A 79 9.12 9.07 -27.88
C LYS A 79 7.64 8.99 -28.26
N GLU A 80 6.87 8.12 -27.60
CA GLU A 80 5.43 8.01 -27.80
C GLU A 80 4.69 9.25 -27.27
N GLU A 81 5.15 9.87 -26.18
CA GLU A 81 4.60 11.15 -25.69
C GLU A 81 4.90 12.33 -26.63
N GLU A 82 6.06 12.36 -27.31
CA GLU A 82 6.41 13.40 -28.28
C GLU A 82 5.57 13.34 -29.58
N ASN A 83 5.01 12.17 -29.90
CA ASN A 83 4.16 11.97 -31.09
C ASN A 83 2.65 12.08 -30.77
N TYR A 84 2.29 12.40 -29.53
CA TYR A 84 0.89 12.50 -29.07
C TYR A 84 0.26 13.83 -29.53
N GLY A 85 0.06 13.98 -30.84
CA GLY A 85 -0.53 15.19 -31.43
C GLY A 85 -0.40 15.34 -32.94
N GLU A 86 0.39 14.50 -33.61
CA GLU A 86 0.37 14.35 -35.07
C GLU A 86 -0.33 13.03 -35.42
N GLU A 87 -1.46 13.13 -36.11
CA GLU A 87 -2.07 11.97 -36.77
C GLU A 87 -1.05 11.47 -37.81
N VAL A 88 -0.24 10.44 -37.48
CA VAL A 88 0.61 9.79 -38.49
C VAL A 88 -0.33 9.03 -39.41
N GLN A 89 -0.83 9.73 -40.42
CA GLN A 89 -1.54 9.14 -41.53
C GLN A 89 -0.50 8.31 -42.30
N GLU A 90 -0.48 7.01 -42.02
CA GLU A 90 0.20 6.04 -42.89
C GLU A 90 -0.51 6.11 -44.26
N GLU A 91 0.03 6.92 -45.17
CA GLU A 91 -0.33 6.82 -46.59
C GLU A 91 0.33 5.55 -47.13
N GLU A 92 -0.45 4.46 -47.16
CA GLU A 92 -0.20 3.29 -48.01
C GLU A 92 -0.25 3.72 -49.49
N ASP A 93 0.77 3.29 -50.27
CA ASP A 93 1.04 3.50 -51.72
C ASP A 93 -0.10 3.98 -52.65
#